data_AF-A0A931SKN6-F1
#
_entry.id   AF-A0A931SKN6-F1
#
_cell.length_a   1.000
_cell.length_b   1.000
_cell.length_c   1.000
_cell.angle_alpha   90.00
_cell.angle_beta   90.00
_cell.angle_gamma   90.00
#
_symmetry.space_group_name_H-M   'P 1'
#
loop_
_entity.id
_entity.type
_entity.pdbx_description
1 polymer ?
#
loop_
_entity_poly.entity_id
_entity_poly.type
_entity_poly.pdbx_seq_one_letter_code
_entity_poly.pdbx_strand_id
1 'polypeptide(L)'
;KSRDEMDRVFSEVPIVLDRTVEIAERCSLKLQKVEDPFPEFVVPPGFTIDTYFAKVVRDGFQDRLEYLKPLADRGVLKYPLPSYEARLEEEIGIIQRMKYPGYFLIVWDLIRSARENDIPVGPGRGSAAGSLVSYCMRITDLDPLQYGLLFERFLNPERVSLPDIDIDFCMNRRASVIDYVTKKYGRENVSQIITFGTMAARGVIRDTGRGMEMTYAEVDKIAKMVPAELHITLDKALEQNPDLKSLTQNDPRVRELIDVAKRLEGLARHASTHAAGVLISPRPITEFLPLYKSNKDEITTMYPMTDVEKMGLLKMDFLALTTLTIIDDTLKMLKQHENIGLNMDTLALDD
;
A
#
# COMPACT_ATOMS: atom_id res chain seq x y z
N LYS A 1 -5.52 -11.82 -36.22
CA LYS A 1 -6.06 -12.02 -37.58
C LYS A 1 -7.41 -11.33 -37.66
N SER A 2 -7.76 -10.76 -38.81
CA SER A 2 -9.09 -10.22 -39.08
C SER A 2 -10.12 -11.34 -39.31
N ARG A 3 -11.40 -10.98 -39.39
CA ARG A 3 -12.48 -11.92 -39.74
C ARG A 3 -12.23 -12.60 -41.09
N ASP A 4 -11.97 -11.83 -42.14
CA ASP A 4 -11.72 -12.34 -43.49
C ASP A 4 -10.51 -13.28 -43.55
N GLU A 5 -9.47 -13.02 -42.75
CA GLU A 5 -8.32 -13.92 -42.63
C GLU A 5 -8.71 -15.24 -41.95
N MET A 6 -9.56 -15.20 -40.93
CA MET A 6 -10.08 -16.40 -40.26
C MET A 6 -11.02 -17.19 -41.16
N ASP A 7 -11.89 -16.52 -41.94
CA ASP A 7 -12.78 -17.15 -42.92
C ASP A 7 -12.00 -17.94 -43.98
N ARG A 8 -10.86 -17.41 -44.45
CA ARG A 8 -9.97 -18.12 -45.37
C ARG A 8 -9.36 -19.36 -44.73
N VAL A 9 -8.89 -19.24 -43.48
CA VAL A 9 -8.24 -20.35 -42.75
C VAL A 9 -9.23 -21.48 -42.43
N PHE A 10 -10.46 -21.16 -42.08
CA PHE A 10 -11.51 -22.12 -41.71
C PHE A 10 -12.57 -22.31 -42.81
N SER A 11 -12.21 -22.07 -44.07
CA SER A 11 -13.13 -22.09 -45.21
C SER A 11 -13.85 -23.44 -45.41
N GLU A 12 -13.21 -24.54 -45.04
CA GLU A 12 -13.80 -25.89 -45.12
C GLU A 12 -14.81 -26.17 -44.00
N VAL A 13 -14.79 -25.41 -42.90
CA VAL A 13 -15.68 -25.59 -41.75
C VAL A 13 -16.15 -24.22 -41.19
N PRO A 14 -16.94 -23.44 -41.95
CA PRO A 14 -17.32 -22.06 -41.57
C PRO A 14 -18.07 -21.98 -40.24
N ILE A 15 -18.83 -23.03 -39.91
CA ILE A 15 -19.64 -23.10 -38.68
C ILE A 15 -18.80 -22.96 -37.40
N VAL A 16 -17.50 -23.29 -37.42
CA VAL A 16 -16.62 -23.12 -36.26
C VAL A 16 -16.49 -21.64 -35.89
N LEU A 17 -16.48 -20.74 -36.86
CA LEU A 17 -16.40 -19.30 -36.63
C LEU A 17 -17.69 -18.77 -36.01
N ASP A 18 -18.85 -19.22 -36.49
CA ASP A 18 -20.15 -18.88 -35.91
C ASP A 18 -20.26 -19.32 -34.44
N ARG A 19 -19.74 -20.53 -34.12
CA ARG A 19 -19.70 -21.02 -32.73
C ARG A 19 -18.89 -20.12 -31.80
N THR A 20 -17.86 -19.42 -32.28
CA THR A 20 -17.10 -18.48 -31.43
C THR A 20 -17.96 -17.30 -30.98
N VAL A 21 -18.84 -16.82 -31.86
CA VAL A 21 -19.80 -15.74 -31.55
C VAL A 21 -20.87 -16.26 -30.60
N GLU A 22 -21.42 -17.44 -30.85
CA GLU A 22 -22.40 -18.06 -29.93
C GLU A 22 -21.84 -18.24 -28.52
N ILE A 23 -20.56 -18.63 -28.38
CA ILE A 23 -19.91 -18.74 -27.07
C ILE A 23 -19.78 -17.36 -26.43
N ALA A 24 -19.33 -16.35 -27.19
CA ALA A 24 -19.19 -14.99 -26.69
C ALA A 24 -20.53 -14.40 -26.21
N GLU A 25 -21.63 -14.65 -26.93
CA GLU A 25 -22.97 -14.20 -26.56
C GLU A 25 -23.51 -14.88 -25.29
N ARG A 26 -23.09 -16.13 -25.02
CA ARG A 26 -23.46 -16.86 -23.79
C ARG A 26 -22.64 -16.42 -22.57
N CYS A 27 -21.50 -15.78 -22.77
CA CYS A 27 -20.62 -15.33 -21.69
C CYS A 27 -21.05 -13.96 -21.16
N SER A 28 -21.82 -13.95 -20.07
CA SER A 28 -22.16 -12.72 -19.34
C SER A 28 -21.54 -12.74 -17.94
N LEU A 29 -20.45 -12.01 -17.75
CA LEU A 29 -19.78 -11.84 -16.47
C LEU A 29 -19.70 -10.34 -16.14
N LYS A 30 -20.19 -9.96 -14.96
CA LYS A 30 -20.07 -8.60 -14.44
C LYS A 30 -19.31 -8.64 -13.12
N LEU A 31 -18.09 -8.11 -13.11
CA LEU A 31 -17.32 -7.94 -11.89
C LEU A 31 -17.92 -6.79 -11.09
N GLN A 32 -18.40 -7.10 -9.89
CA GLN A 32 -19.00 -6.12 -8.98
C GLN A 32 -18.02 -5.81 -7.85
N LYS A 33 -18.13 -4.59 -7.31
CA LYS A 33 -17.43 -4.24 -6.09
C LYS A 33 -17.97 -5.05 -4.93
N VAL A 34 -17.09 -5.40 -3.99
CA VAL A 34 -17.49 -6.01 -2.72
C VAL A 34 -18.25 -4.95 -1.92
N GLU A 35 -19.50 -5.26 -1.56
CA GLU A 35 -20.39 -4.30 -0.87
C GLU A 35 -19.92 -3.98 0.55
N ASP A 36 -19.46 -5.01 1.27
CA ASP A 36 -18.87 -4.87 2.61
C ASP A 36 -17.45 -5.45 2.61
N PRO A 37 -16.41 -4.63 2.39
CA PRO A 37 -15.04 -5.10 2.29
C PRO A 37 -14.31 -5.17 3.63
N PHE A 38 -14.95 -4.76 4.73
CA PHE A 38 -14.29 -4.68 6.02
C PHE A 38 -14.36 -6.03 6.73
N PRO A 39 -13.24 -6.55 7.26
CA PRO A 39 -13.28 -7.74 8.09
C PRO A 39 -14.05 -7.45 9.39
N GLU A 40 -14.76 -8.46 9.90
CA GLU A 40 -15.50 -8.31 11.14
C GLU A 40 -14.56 -8.13 12.33
N PHE A 41 -14.71 -7.01 13.05
CA PHE A 41 -14.01 -6.78 14.31
C PHE A 41 -14.86 -7.27 15.48
N VAL A 42 -14.38 -8.30 16.18
CA VAL A 42 -15.09 -8.85 17.35
C VAL A 42 -14.98 -7.87 18.53
N VAL A 43 -16.11 -7.31 18.93
CA VAL A 43 -16.21 -6.41 20.09
C VAL A 43 -16.61 -7.16 21.36
N PRO A 44 -16.23 -6.66 22.56
CA PRO A 44 -16.63 -7.26 23.82
C PRO A 44 -18.16 -7.30 24.01
N PRO A 45 -18.69 -8.28 24.78
CA PRO A 45 -20.12 -8.37 25.08
C PRO A 45 -20.67 -7.06 25.66
N GLY A 46 -21.83 -6.63 25.17
CA GLY A 46 -22.48 -5.39 25.59
C GLY A 46 -22.09 -4.15 24.79
N PHE A 47 -21.15 -4.27 23.84
CA PHE A 47 -20.82 -3.20 22.90
C PHE A 47 -21.25 -3.53 21.46
N THR A 48 -21.60 -2.48 20.73
CA THR A 48 -21.58 -2.42 19.26
C THR A 48 -20.23 -1.86 18.78
N ILE A 49 -19.89 -2.04 17.50
CA ILE A 49 -18.68 -1.45 16.89
C ILE A 49 -18.60 0.05 17.17
N ASP A 50 -19.69 0.79 16.95
CA ASP A 50 -19.73 2.25 17.14
C ASP A 50 -19.51 2.66 18.59
N THR A 51 -20.15 1.93 19.53
CA THR A 51 -20.01 2.22 20.96
C THR A 51 -18.63 1.84 21.51
N TYR A 52 -18.06 0.74 21.02
CA TYR A 52 -16.72 0.30 21.44
C TYR A 52 -15.66 1.24 20.87
N PHE A 53 -15.78 1.63 19.61
CA PHE A 53 -14.95 2.64 18.97
C PHE A 53 -14.96 3.95 19.78
N ALA A 54 -16.14 4.51 20.07
CA ALA A 54 -16.24 5.74 20.86
C ALA A 54 -15.63 5.58 22.26
N LYS A 55 -15.78 4.41 22.89
CA LYS A 55 -15.12 4.11 24.17
C LYS A 55 -13.59 4.13 24.04
N VAL A 56 -13.02 3.39 23.09
CA VAL A 56 -11.56 3.33 22.88
C VAL A 56 -10.98 4.71 22.60
N VAL A 57 -11.66 5.50 21.78
CA VAL A 57 -11.24 6.88 21.47
C VAL A 57 -11.26 7.77 22.72
N ARG A 58 -12.33 7.72 23.52
CA ARG A 58 -12.45 8.53 24.73
C ARG A 58 -11.47 8.11 25.81
N ASP A 59 -11.26 6.81 26.00
CA ASP A 59 -10.24 6.29 26.92
C ASP A 59 -8.84 6.77 26.48
N GLY A 60 -8.52 6.66 25.19
CA GLY A 60 -7.25 7.16 24.65
C GLY A 60 -7.09 8.69 24.75
N PHE A 61 -8.18 9.45 24.67
CA PHE A 61 -8.14 10.89 24.94
C PHE A 61 -7.83 11.18 26.41
N GLN A 62 -8.35 10.40 27.36
CA GLN A 62 -7.97 10.54 28.77
C GLN A 62 -6.47 10.30 28.99
N ASP A 63 -5.91 9.28 28.35
CA ASP A 63 -4.46 9.03 28.40
C ASP A 63 -3.66 10.21 27.83
N ARG A 64 -4.09 10.78 26.69
CA ARG A 64 -3.44 11.96 26.10
C ARG A 64 -3.60 13.20 26.98
N LEU A 65 -4.71 13.35 27.70
CA LEU A 65 -4.93 14.46 28.63
C LEU A 65 -3.90 14.51 29.76
N GLU A 66 -3.34 13.37 30.18
CA GLU A 66 -2.26 13.36 31.18
C GLU A 66 -1.02 14.12 30.69
N TYR A 67 -0.75 14.08 29.37
CA TYR A 67 0.33 14.83 28.73
C TYR A 67 -0.08 16.27 28.37
N LEU A 68 -1.33 16.46 27.91
CA LEU A 68 -1.81 17.77 27.46
C LEU A 68 -2.07 18.75 28.61
N LYS A 69 -2.53 18.29 29.78
CA LYS A 69 -2.82 19.17 30.95
C LYS A 69 -1.58 19.97 31.40
N PRO A 70 -0.41 19.36 31.65
CA PRO A 70 0.81 20.10 31.99
C PRO A 70 1.27 21.08 30.89
N LEU A 71 0.96 20.80 29.62
CA LEU A 71 1.26 21.72 28.52
C LEU A 71 0.27 22.90 28.47
N ALA A 72 -1.01 22.63 28.77
CA ALA A 72 -2.05 23.64 28.88
C ALA A 72 -1.73 24.61 30.02
N ASP A 73 -1.37 24.08 31.19
CA ASP A 73 -1.03 24.88 32.39
C ASP A 73 0.20 25.77 32.15
N ARG A 74 1.15 25.31 31.32
CA ARG A 74 2.32 26.09 30.89
C ARG A 74 2.03 27.08 29.76
N GLY A 75 0.81 27.10 29.21
CA GLY A 75 0.44 27.98 28.09
C GLY A 75 1.14 27.64 26.77
N VAL A 76 1.64 26.41 26.61
CA VAL A 76 2.37 25.96 25.41
C VAL A 76 1.40 25.50 24.32
N LEU A 77 0.20 25.04 24.71
CA LEU A 77 -0.79 24.58 23.74
C LEU A 77 -1.33 25.76 22.90
N LYS A 78 -1.30 25.60 21.58
CA LYS A 78 -1.92 26.53 20.62
C LYS A 78 -3.44 26.68 20.79
N TYR A 79 -4.12 25.63 21.22
CA TYR A 79 -5.56 25.59 21.44
C TYR A 79 -5.90 25.11 22.86
N PRO A 80 -6.98 25.62 23.48
CA PRO A 80 -7.38 25.19 24.81
C PRO A 80 -8.02 23.79 24.78
N LEU A 81 -7.99 23.07 25.91
CA LEU A 81 -8.53 21.71 26.02
C LEU A 81 -9.99 21.54 25.53
N PRO A 82 -10.92 22.49 25.76
CA PRO A 82 -12.27 22.40 25.20
C PRO A 82 -12.32 22.32 23.67
N SER A 83 -11.33 22.89 22.96
CA SER A 83 -11.24 22.76 21.50
C SER A 83 -10.90 21.33 21.07
N TYR A 84 -10.12 20.60 21.88
CA TYR A 84 -9.82 19.19 21.63
C TYR A 84 -11.06 18.32 21.80
N GLU A 85 -11.80 18.52 22.89
CA GLU A 85 -13.06 17.80 23.16
C GLU A 85 -14.08 18.02 22.05
N ALA A 86 -14.27 19.28 21.63
CA ALA A 86 -15.18 19.62 20.55
C ALA A 86 -14.79 18.94 19.22
N ARG A 87 -13.49 18.96 18.88
CA ARG A 87 -12.98 18.29 17.68
C ARG A 87 -13.14 16.77 17.75
N LEU A 88 -12.87 16.17 18.91
CA LEU A 88 -12.97 14.73 19.10
C LEU A 88 -14.40 14.23 18.85
N GLU A 89 -15.40 14.91 19.43
CA GLU A 89 -16.81 14.53 19.26
C GLU A 89 -17.31 14.77 17.82
N GLU A 90 -16.83 15.83 17.15
CA GLU A 90 -17.09 16.05 15.73
C GLU A 90 -16.55 14.89 14.87
N GLU A 91 -15.27 14.52 15.06
CA GLU A 91 -14.62 13.44 14.31
C GLU A 91 -15.27 12.07 14.57
N ILE A 92 -15.57 11.74 15.83
CA ILE A 92 -16.30 10.51 16.20
C ILE A 92 -17.63 10.45 15.44
N GLY A 93 -18.39 11.55 15.45
CA GLY A 93 -19.67 11.64 14.76
C GLY A 93 -19.55 11.47 13.24
N ILE A 94 -18.52 12.05 12.62
CA ILE A 94 -18.27 11.88 11.17
C ILE A 94 -17.92 10.42 10.86
N ILE A 95 -17.00 9.82 11.61
CA ILE A 95 -16.52 8.44 11.36
C ILE A 95 -17.67 7.44 11.48
N GLN A 96 -18.52 7.58 12.51
CA GLN A 96 -19.71 6.75 12.69
C GLN A 96 -20.71 6.92 11.53
N ARG A 97 -21.01 8.16 11.11
CA ARG A 97 -21.91 8.42 9.96
C ARG A 97 -21.38 7.79 8.66
N MET A 98 -20.07 7.76 8.47
CA MET A 98 -19.43 7.16 7.30
C MET A 98 -19.16 5.65 7.42
N LYS A 99 -19.55 5.03 8.54
CA LYS A 99 -19.42 3.58 8.79
C LYS A 99 -17.97 3.06 8.77
N TYR A 100 -17.01 3.89 9.17
CA TYR A 100 -15.61 3.49 9.36
C TYR A 100 -15.17 3.10 10.79
N PRO A 101 -16.00 3.04 11.86
CA PRO A 101 -15.53 2.64 13.19
C PRO A 101 -14.78 1.30 13.23
N GLY A 102 -15.26 0.30 12.47
CA GLY A 102 -14.61 -1.01 12.38
C GLY A 102 -13.20 -0.92 11.80
N TYR A 103 -13.00 -0.11 10.77
CA TYR A 103 -11.68 0.12 10.17
C TYR A 103 -10.68 0.72 11.16
N PHE A 104 -11.09 1.75 11.91
CA PHE A 104 -10.24 2.34 12.94
C PHE A 104 -9.90 1.35 14.05
N LEU A 105 -10.85 0.50 14.46
CA LEU A 105 -10.61 -0.54 15.47
C LEU A 105 -9.61 -1.59 14.97
N ILE A 106 -9.68 -2.00 13.69
CA ILE A 106 -8.70 -2.91 13.09
C ILE A 106 -7.32 -2.29 13.13
N VAL A 107 -7.17 -1.05 12.67
CA VAL A 107 -5.88 -0.33 12.64
C VAL A 107 -5.32 -0.13 14.06
N TRP A 108 -6.17 0.32 14.99
CA TRP A 108 -5.81 0.50 16.39
C TRP A 108 -5.28 -0.78 17.02
N ASP A 109 -6.00 -1.89 16.82
CA ASP A 109 -5.65 -3.18 17.39
C ASP A 109 -4.33 -3.72 16.84
N LEU A 110 -4.08 -3.52 15.54
CA LEU A 110 -2.80 -3.87 14.92
C LEU A 110 -1.63 -3.08 15.54
N ILE A 111 -1.79 -1.77 15.69
CA ILE A 111 -0.75 -0.90 16.25
C ILE A 111 -0.55 -1.21 17.73
N ARG A 112 -1.63 -1.42 18.48
CA ARG A 112 -1.61 -1.81 19.89
C ARG A 112 -0.87 -3.13 20.07
N SER A 113 -1.22 -4.17 19.30
CA SER A 113 -0.55 -5.47 19.32
C SER A 113 0.93 -5.35 18.97
N ALA A 114 1.28 -4.54 17.96
CA ALA A 114 2.68 -4.29 17.62
C ALA A 114 3.45 -3.68 18.81
N ARG A 115 2.92 -2.62 19.42
CA ARG A 115 3.54 -1.97 20.60
C ARG A 115 3.65 -2.93 21.80
N GLU A 116 2.62 -3.73 22.08
CA GLU A 116 2.62 -4.74 23.15
C GLU A 116 3.66 -5.85 22.94
N ASN A 117 4.07 -6.10 21.70
CA ASN A 117 5.09 -7.09 21.33
C ASN A 117 6.48 -6.48 21.06
N ASP A 118 6.72 -5.26 21.55
CA ASP A 118 7.96 -4.49 21.38
C ASP A 118 8.35 -4.33 19.90
N ILE A 119 7.36 -4.14 19.02
CA ILE A 119 7.57 -3.84 17.61
C ILE A 119 7.47 -2.31 17.42
N PRO A 120 8.56 -1.63 17.02
CA PRO A 120 8.51 -0.20 16.74
C PRO A 120 7.52 0.13 15.63
N VAL A 121 6.66 1.11 15.90
CA VAL A 121 5.68 1.66 14.97
C VAL A 121 6.03 3.13 14.72
N GLY A 122 5.91 3.59 13.48
CA GLY A 122 6.15 4.99 13.14
C GLY A 122 5.10 5.94 13.73
N PRO A 123 5.39 7.25 13.77
CA PRO A 123 4.49 8.27 14.34
C PRO A 123 3.21 8.53 13.51
N GLY A 124 3.03 7.81 12.39
CA GLY A 124 1.95 7.95 11.43
C GLY A 124 2.37 8.73 10.19
N ARG A 125 1.76 8.38 9.04
CA ARG A 125 2.04 8.99 7.73
C ARG A 125 0.77 9.50 7.07
N GLY A 126 0.96 10.45 6.15
CA GLY A 126 -0.08 10.88 5.23
C GLY A 126 -1.14 11.74 5.93
N SER A 127 -2.37 11.67 5.43
CA SER A 127 -3.47 12.46 5.98
C SER A 127 -3.98 11.94 7.32
N ALA A 128 -3.69 10.68 7.68
CA ALA A 128 -4.11 10.09 8.96
C ALA A 128 -3.63 10.89 10.18
N ALA A 129 -2.50 11.59 10.08
CA ALA A 129 -1.96 12.47 11.13
C ALA A 129 -2.83 13.71 11.42
N GLY A 130 -3.78 14.06 10.54
CA GLY A 130 -4.72 15.17 10.73
C GLY A 130 -5.94 14.84 11.58
N SER A 131 -6.06 13.59 12.04
CA SER A 131 -7.20 13.10 12.82
C SER A 131 -6.86 13.06 14.31
N LEU A 132 -7.64 13.79 15.11
CA LEU A 132 -7.52 13.74 16.57
C LEU A 132 -7.93 12.37 17.10
N VAL A 133 -8.88 11.69 16.45
CA VAL A 133 -9.24 10.29 16.73
C VAL A 133 -8.02 9.38 16.55
N SER A 134 -7.27 9.54 15.45
CA SER A 134 -6.05 8.74 15.20
C SER A 134 -5.00 8.99 16.28
N TYR A 135 -4.85 10.23 16.73
CA TYR A 135 -3.94 10.60 17.81
C TYR A 135 -4.33 9.97 19.16
N CYS A 136 -5.62 9.99 19.50
CA CYS A 136 -6.16 9.41 20.74
C CYS A 136 -6.03 7.88 20.74
N MET A 137 -6.28 7.22 19.60
CA MET A 137 -6.10 5.78 19.46
C MET A 137 -4.63 5.36 19.32
N ARG A 138 -3.65 6.29 19.43
CA ARG A 138 -2.22 6.02 19.19
C ARG A 138 -1.92 5.40 17.81
N ILE A 139 -2.79 5.67 16.84
CA ILE A 139 -2.54 5.38 15.42
C ILE A 139 -1.48 6.37 14.91
N THR A 140 -1.57 7.62 15.36
CA THR A 140 -0.55 8.65 15.15
C THR A 140 -0.06 9.17 16.50
N ASP A 141 1.17 9.68 16.52
CA ASP A 141 1.76 10.29 17.72
C ASP A 141 1.89 11.81 17.63
N LEU A 142 1.50 12.40 16.50
CA LEU A 142 1.45 13.85 16.30
C LEU A 142 0.11 14.44 16.76
N ASP A 143 0.19 15.53 17.52
CA ASP A 143 -0.98 16.34 17.91
C ASP A 143 -1.45 17.21 16.72
N PRO A 144 -2.62 16.90 16.11
CA PRO A 144 -3.07 17.61 14.93
C PRO A 144 -3.42 19.09 15.21
N LEU A 145 -3.90 19.42 16.41
CA LEU A 145 -4.29 20.78 16.74
C LEU A 145 -3.06 21.67 16.90
N GLN A 146 -1.98 21.18 17.51
CA GLN A 146 -0.74 21.96 17.65
C GLN A 146 -0.16 22.36 16.28
N TYR A 147 -0.12 21.41 15.35
CA TYR A 147 0.44 21.62 14.02
C TYR A 147 -0.56 22.16 12.99
N GLY A 148 -1.82 22.39 13.38
CA GLY A 148 -2.87 22.88 12.47
C GLY A 148 -3.20 21.91 11.34
N LEU A 149 -3.12 20.61 11.62
CA LEU A 149 -3.47 19.56 10.67
C LEU A 149 -5.00 19.41 10.61
N LEU A 150 -5.52 19.17 9.40
CA LEU A 150 -6.96 19.15 9.11
C LEU A 150 -7.46 17.72 8.93
N PHE A 151 -8.57 17.38 9.60
CA PHE A 151 -9.24 16.08 9.52
C PHE A 151 -9.91 15.89 8.17
N GLU A 152 -10.45 16.96 7.60
CA GLU A 152 -11.19 17.00 6.35
C GLU A 152 -10.31 16.62 5.15
N ARG A 153 -8.98 16.76 5.30
CA ARG A 153 -7.98 16.27 4.34
C ARG A 153 -7.83 14.75 4.39
N PHE A 154 -8.09 14.15 5.55
CA PHE A 154 -8.09 12.71 5.72
C PHE A 154 -9.42 12.10 5.30
N LEU A 155 -10.51 12.63 5.84
CA LEU A 155 -11.82 12.02 5.74
C LEU A 155 -12.83 13.14 5.50
N ASN A 156 -13.31 13.21 4.26
CA ASN A 156 -14.25 14.24 3.83
C ASN A 156 -15.67 13.66 3.75
N PRO A 157 -16.65 14.15 4.54
CA PRO A 157 -18.04 13.70 4.47
C PRO A 157 -18.68 13.83 3.09
N GLU A 158 -18.26 14.81 2.29
CA GLU A 158 -18.79 15.08 0.95
C GLU A 158 -18.21 14.14 -0.12
N ARG A 159 -17.13 13.41 0.20
CA ARG A 159 -16.47 12.47 -0.71
C ARG A 159 -16.35 11.10 -0.05
N VAL A 160 -17.18 10.16 -0.49
CA VAL A 160 -17.08 8.76 -0.07
C VAL A 160 -15.86 8.11 -0.75
N SER A 161 -14.71 8.20 -0.11
CA SER A 161 -13.50 7.43 -0.43
C SER A 161 -13.07 6.65 0.79
N LEU A 162 -12.58 5.43 0.58
CA LEU A 162 -12.03 4.61 1.67
C LEU A 162 -10.85 5.36 2.30
N PRO A 163 -10.81 5.49 3.65
CA PRO A 163 -9.67 6.04 4.34
C PRO A 163 -8.46 5.10 4.16
N ASP A 164 -7.30 5.68 3.82
CA ASP A 164 -6.06 4.93 3.65
C ASP A 164 -5.10 5.32 4.78
N ILE A 165 -4.92 4.41 5.75
CA ILE A 165 -3.96 4.56 6.84
C ILE A 165 -2.76 3.65 6.55
N ASP A 166 -1.68 4.29 6.10
CA ASP A 166 -0.36 3.67 5.98
C ASP A 166 0.24 3.45 7.37
N ILE A 167 0.72 2.23 7.67
CA ILE A 167 1.36 1.92 8.95
C ILE A 167 2.82 1.52 8.71
N ASP A 168 3.71 2.29 9.32
CA ASP A 168 5.14 2.04 9.28
C ASP A 168 5.56 1.10 10.42
N PHE A 169 6.18 -0.03 10.07
CA PHE A 169 6.78 -0.97 11.01
C PHE A 169 8.29 -1.06 10.79
N CYS A 170 9.02 -1.51 11.82
CA CYS A 170 10.42 -1.86 11.63
C CYS A 170 10.58 -3.02 10.64
N MET A 171 11.64 -2.97 9.83
CA MET A 171 11.87 -3.95 8.75
C MET A 171 11.95 -5.39 9.26
N ASN A 172 12.55 -5.59 10.43
CA ASN A 172 12.86 -6.92 10.97
C ASN A 172 11.65 -7.66 11.54
N ARG A 173 10.58 -6.93 11.93
CA ARG A 173 9.42 -7.51 12.63
C ARG A 173 8.10 -7.38 11.88
N ARG A 174 8.11 -6.87 10.63
CA ARG A 174 6.94 -6.83 9.75
C ARG A 174 6.26 -8.19 9.61
N ALA A 175 7.02 -9.26 9.45
CA ALA A 175 6.48 -10.62 9.33
C ALA A 175 5.67 -11.05 10.57
N SER A 176 6.06 -10.61 11.77
CA SER A 176 5.34 -10.88 13.02
C SER A 176 3.96 -10.21 13.04
N VAL A 177 3.85 -9.00 12.48
CA VAL A 177 2.57 -8.29 12.37
C VAL A 177 1.64 -9.02 11.39
N ILE A 178 2.17 -9.44 10.23
CA ILE A 178 1.40 -10.23 9.26
C ILE A 178 0.90 -11.54 9.88
N ASP A 179 1.74 -12.23 10.66
CA ASP A 179 1.36 -13.45 11.37
C ASP A 179 0.26 -13.19 12.41
N TYR A 180 0.32 -12.08 13.15
CA TYR A 180 -0.74 -11.65 14.06
C TYR A 180 -2.07 -11.45 13.32
N VAL A 181 -2.06 -10.70 12.21
CA VAL A 181 -3.26 -10.45 11.40
C VAL A 181 -3.83 -11.77 10.87
N THR A 182 -2.95 -12.64 10.39
CA THR A 182 -3.31 -13.97 9.85
C THR A 182 -3.99 -14.84 10.90
N LYS A 183 -3.48 -14.83 12.15
CA LYS A 183 -4.08 -15.57 13.26
C LYS A 183 -5.42 -14.98 13.70
N LYS A 184 -5.55 -13.65 13.68
CA LYS A 184 -6.74 -12.94 14.14
C LYS A 184 -7.92 -13.03 13.17
N TYR A 185 -7.68 -12.77 11.89
CA TYR A 185 -8.72 -12.72 10.87
C TYR A 185 -8.87 -14.01 10.07
N GLY A 186 -7.95 -14.97 10.26
CA GLY A 186 -7.96 -16.27 9.60
C GLY A 186 -7.02 -16.35 8.39
N ARG A 187 -6.39 -17.51 8.21
CA ARG A 187 -5.39 -17.73 7.16
C ARG A 187 -5.93 -17.55 5.74
N GLU A 188 -7.21 -17.88 5.52
CA GLU A 188 -7.85 -17.79 4.20
C GLU A 188 -8.30 -16.36 3.86
N ASN A 189 -8.37 -15.49 4.87
CA ASN A 189 -8.89 -14.13 4.76
C ASN A 189 -7.77 -13.08 4.61
N VAL A 190 -6.51 -13.48 4.78
CA VAL A 190 -5.34 -12.59 4.76
C VAL A 190 -4.34 -13.05 3.70
N SER A 191 -3.94 -12.15 2.81
CA SER A 191 -2.92 -12.42 1.79
C SER A 191 -2.09 -11.18 1.50
N GLN A 192 -0.87 -11.39 1.02
CA GLN A 192 -0.08 -10.28 0.47
C GLN A 192 -0.57 -9.94 -0.94
N ILE A 193 -0.38 -8.71 -1.36
CA ILE A 193 -0.78 -8.29 -2.70
C ILE A 193 0.34 -8.64 -3.69
N ILE A 194 0.01 -9.09 -4.90
CA ILE A 194 0.99 -9.30 -5.97
C ILE A 194 1.43 -7.98 -6.60
N THR A 195 2.67 -7.95 -7.07
CA THR A 195 3.18 -6.92 -7.96
C THR A 195 3.81 -7.57 -9.18
N PHE A 196 3.78 -6.87 -10.31
CA PHE A 196 4.38 -7.34 -11.54
C PHE A 196 5.60 -6.51 -11.87
N GLY A 197 6.77 -7.16 -11.94
CA GLY A 197 7.97 -6.52 -12.46
C GLY A 197 7.80 -6.31 -13.96
N THR A 198 7.75 -5.07 -14.42
CA THR A 198 7.65 -4.74 -15.85
C THR A 198 9.03 -4.59 -16.49
N MET A 199 9.09 -4.76 -17.80
CA MET A 199 10.28 -4.50 -18.60
C MET A 199 10.53 -2.99 -18.74
N ALA A 200 11.24 -2.40 -17.78
CA ALA A 200 11.65 -0.99 -17.81
C ALA A 200 12.72 -0.72 -18.89
N ALA A 201 12.81 0.52 -19.40
CA ALA A 201 13.67 0.93 -20.52
C ALA A 201 15.09 0.32 -20.53
N ARG A 202 15.83 0.43 -19.42
CA ARG A 202 17.19 -0.16 -19.31
C ARG A 202 17.17 -1.69 -19.30
N GLY A 203 16.20 -2.28 -18.61
CA GLY A 203 16.05 -3.73 -18.50
C GLY A 203 15.67 -4.37 -19.82
N VAL A 204 14.72 -3.77 -20.55
CA VAL A 204 14.24 -4.28 -21.83
C VAL A 204 15.33 -4.25 -22.91
N ILE A 205 16.21 -3.22 -22.92
CA ILE A 205 17.39 -3.20 -23.80
C ILE A 205 18.30 -4.39 -23.52
N ARG A 206 18.59 -4.66 -22.23
CA ARG A 206 19.44 -5.78 -21.81
C ARG A 206 18.86 -7.13 -22.19
N ASP A 207 17.57 -7.34 -21.95
CA ASP A 207 16.90 -8.60 -22.27
C ASP A 207 16.77 -8.83 -23.78
N THR A 208 16.43 -7.78 -24.54
CA THR A 208 16.32 -7.85 -26.00
C THR A 208 17.68 -8.12 -26.63
N GLY A 209 18.73 -7.42 -26.19
CA GLY A 209 20.08 -7.63 -26.70
C GLY A 209 20.61 -9.03 -26.44
N ARG A 210 20.28 -9.62 -25.29
CA ARG A 210 20.57 -11.03 -25.02
C ARG A 210 19.84 -11.97 -25.97
N GLY A 211 18.57 -11.70 -26.28
CA GLY A 211 17.79 -12.49 -27.24
C GLY A 211 18.29 -12.38 -28.68
N MET A 212 18.95 -11.26 -29.02
CA MET A 212 19.58 -11.00 -30.32
C MET A 212 21.07 -11.40 -30.36
N GLU A 213 21.55 -12.15 -29.36
CA GLU A 213 22.94 -12.63 -29.27
C GLU A 213 24.00 -11.51 -29.33
N MET A 214 23.66 -10.30 -28.86
CA MET A 214 24.62 -9.22 -28.68
C MET A 214 25.45 -9.44 -27.41
N THR A 215 26.69 -8.94 -27.38
CA THR A 215 27.53 -9.10 -26.18
C THR A 215 27.00 -8.24 -25.03
N TYR A 216 27.14 -8.72 -23.79
CA TYR A 216 26.69 -7.98 -22.61
C TYR A 216 27.32 -6.58 -22.52
N ALA A 217 28.60 -6.45 -22.90
CA ALA A 217 29.31 -5.18 -22.85
C ALA A 217 28.74 -4.13 -23.82
N GLU A 218 28.39 -4.55 -25.04
CA GLU A 218 27.75 -3.67 -26.03
C GLU A 218 26.37 -3.22 -25.54
N VAL A 219 25.56 -4.16 -25.07
CA VAL A 219 24.18 -3.88 -24.65
C VAL A 219 24.15 -3.04 -23.36
N ASP A 220 25.05 -3.30 -22.41
CA ASP A 220 25.15 -2.50 -21.19
C ASP A 220 25.59 -1.06 -21.46
N LYS A 221 26.47 -0.85 -22.45
CA LYS A 221 26.84 0.50 -22.91
C LYS A 221 25.62 1.25 -23.44
N ILE A 222 24.78 0.61 -24.25
CA ILE A 222 23.55 1.21 -24.78
C ILE A 222 22.54 1.47 -23.65
N ALA A 223 22.35 0.50 -22.75
CA ALA A 223 21.42 0.65 -21.63
C ALA A 223 21.81 1.79 -20.68
N LYS A 224 23.11 2.03 -20.46
CA LYS A 224 23.61 3.15 -19.65
C LYS A 224 23.38 4.53 -20.27
N MET A 225 23.18 4.61 -21.59
CA MET A 225 22.84 5.87 -22.26
C MET A 225 21.39 6.32 -21.97
N VAL A 226 20.52 5.41 -21.53
CA VAL A 226 19.17 5.79 -21.07
C VAL A 226 19.29 6.57 -19.76
N PRO A 227 18.76 7.80 -19.66
CA PRO A 227 18.82 8.61 -18.44
C PRO A 227 18.23 7.90 -17.20
N ALA A 228 18.76 8.23 -16.01
CA ALA A 228 18.31 7.66 -14.74
C ALA A 228 17.09 8.43 -14.19
N GLU A 229 16.03 8.52 -14.98
CA GLU A 229 14.76 9.15 -14.59
C GLU A 229 13.73 8.07 -14.23
N LEU A 230 12.92 8.32 -13.20
CA LEU A 230 11.87 7.39 -12.78
C LEU A 230 10.82 7.27 -13.91
N HIS A 231 10.45 6.04 -14.28
CA HIS A 231 9.45 5.77 -15.34
C HIS A 231 9.79 6.35 -16.73
N ILE A 232 11.08 6.52 -17.05
CA ILE A 232 11.51 6.88 -18.41
C ILE A 232 11.13 5.79 -19.43
N THR A 233 10.61 6.22 -20.56
CA THR A 233 10.32 5.38 -21.74
C THR A 233 11.45 5.46 -22.74
N LEU A 234 11.62 4.44 -23.59
CA LEU A 234 12.63 4.44 -24.66
C LEU A 234 12.47 5.61 -25.64
N ASP A 235 11.24 6.04 -25.95
CA ASP A 235 11.01 7.20 -26.82
C ASP A 235 11.57 8.49 -26.21
N LYS A 236 11.21 8.80 -24.96
CA LYS A 236 11.79 9.92 -24.21
C LYS A 236 13.31 9.82 -24.09
N ALA A 237 13.86 8.62 -23.88
CA ALA A 237 15.32 8.45 -23.79
C ALA A 237 16.03 8.82 -25.10
N LEU A 238 15.44 8.50 -26.26
CA LEU A 238 15.95 8.89 -27.58
C LEU A 238 15.82 10.39 -27.85
N GLU A 239 14.81 11.05 -27.29
CA GLU A 239 14.66 12.50 -27.38
C GLU A 239 15.66 13.25 -26.50
N GLN A 240 15.89 12.76 -25.27
CA GLN A 240 16.76 13.39 -24.29
C GLN A 240 18.26 13.13 -24.54
N ASN A 241 18.62 11.99 -25.13
CA ASN A 241 20.01 11.62 -25.38
C ASN A 241 20.34 11.58 -26.89
N PRO A 242 20.98 12.63 -27.44
CA PRO A 242 21.37 12.69 -28.84
C PRO A 242 22.33 11.58 -29.27
N ASP A 243 23.21 11.12 -28.38
CA ASP A 243 24.17 10.05 -28.68
C ASP A 243 23.46 8.72 -28.87
N LEU A 244 22.48 8.41 -28.01
CA LEU A 244 21.64 7.21 -28.16
C LEU A 244 20.89 7.27 -29.49
N LYS A 245 20.29 8.42 -29.82
CA LYS A 245 19.57 8.62 -31.09
C LYS A 245 20.49 8.46 -32.30
N SER A 246 21.68 9.06 -32.27
CA SER A 246 22.69 8.94 -33.31
C SER A 246 23.13 7.48 -33.49
N LEU A 247 23.36 6.76 -32.40
CA LEU A 247 23.74 5.34 -32.44
C LEU A 247 22.63 4.48 -33.04
N THR A 248 21.36 4.71 -32.67
CA THR A 248 20.19 4.04 -33.26
C THR A 248 20.01 4.36 -34.75
N GLN A 249 20.44 5.53 -35.23
CA GLN A 249 20.35 5.91 -36.65
C GLN A 249 21.50 5.33 -37.48
N ASN A 250 22.70 5.24 -36.91
CA ASN A 250 23.92 4.88 -37.63
C ASN A 250 24.23 3.38 -37.60
N ASP A 251 23.78 2.65 -36.59
CA ASP A 251 24.01 1.21 -36.45
C ASP A 251 22.70 0.42 -36.64
N PRO A 252 22.56 -0.35 -37.75
CA PRO A 252 21.38 -1.17 -38.01
C PRO A 252 21.06 -2.20 -36.91
N ARG A 253 22.08 -2.79 -36.25
CA ARG A 253 21.85 -3.75 -35.15
C ARG A 253 21.27 -3.04 -33.93
N VAL A 254 21.77 -1.85 -33.61
CA VAL A 254 21.24 -1.05 -32.49
C VAL A 254 19.83 -0.54 -32.82
N ARG A 255 19.56 -0.21 -34.09
CA ARG A 255 18.21 0.15 -34.53
C ARG A 255 17.22 -0.97 -34.27
N GLU A 256 17.53 -2.17 -34.75
CA GLU A 256 16.67 -3.35 -34.57
C GLU A 256 16.49 -3.68 -33.08
N LEU A 257 17.57 -3.62 -32.28
CA LEU A 257 17.52 -3.77 -30.83
C LEU A 257 16.51 -2.82 -30.18
N ILE A 258 16.59 -1.53 -30.50
CA ILE A 258 15.71 -0.51 -29.92
C ILE A 258 14.26 -0.67 -30.42
N ASP A 259 14.06 -0.98 -31.70
CA ASP A 259 12.73 -1.17 -32.28
C ASP A 259 12.01 -2.37 -31.65
N VAL A 260 12.72 -3.48 -31.42
CA VAL A 260 12.17 -4.64 -30.70
C VAL A 260 11.96 -4.31 -29.22
N ALA A 261 12.93 -3.65 -28.58
CA ALA A 261 12.84 -3.28 -27.17
C ALA A 261 11.63 -2.36 -26.90
N LYS A 262 11.31 -1.43 -27.80
CA LYS A 262 10.09 -0.59 -27.72
C LYS A 262 8.80 -1.38 -27.73
N ARG A 263 8.73 -2.48 -28.48
CA ARG A 263 7.55 -3.36 -28.50
C ARG A 263 7.39 -4.19 -27.23
N LEU A 264 8.50 -4.44 -26.53
CA LEU A 264 8.54 -5.21 -25.29
C LEU A 264 8.49 -4.34 -24.03
N GLU A 265 8.73 -3.03 -24.16
CA GLU A 265 8.69 -2.08 -23.06
C GLU A 265 7.34 -2.10 -22.35
N GLY A 266 7.35 -2.13 -21.03
CA GLY A 266 6.15 -2.13 -20.21
C GLY A 266 5.44 -3.48 -20.06
N LEU A 267 5.84 -4.51 -20.81
CA LEU A 267 5.30 -5.85 -20.63
C LEU A 267 5.65 -6.41 -19.24
N ALA A 268 4.72 -7.16 -18.64
CA ALA A 268 4.95 -7.86 -17.39
C ALA A 268 5.96 -9.01 -17.60
N ARG A 269 7.00 -9.05 -16.76
CA ARG A 269 8.09 -10.04 -16.87
C ARG A 269 7.95 -11.17 -15.86
N HIS A 270 7.62 -10.85 -14.62
CA HIS A 270 7.49 -11.82 -13.54
C HIS A 270 6.55 -11.32 -12.46
N ALA A 271 5.93 -12.27 -11.75
CA ALA A 271 5.20 -12.03 -10.52
C ALA A 271 6.18 -11.88 -9.35
N SER A 272 5.88 -10.96 -8.46
CA SER A 272 6.58 -10.76 -7.19
C SER A 272 5.57 -10.36 -6.11
N THR A 273 5.99 -10.38 -4.85
CA THR A 273 5.17 -9.97 -3.71
C THR A 273 5.32 -8.45 -3.51
N HIS A 274 4.21 -7.75 -3.28
CA HIS A 274 4.22 -6.32 -2.99
C HIS A 274 4.95 -6.04 -1.67
N ALA A 275 5.75 -4.97 -1.64
CA ALA A 275 6.62 -4.69 -0.51
C ALA A 275 5.88 -4.24 0.75
N ALA A 276 4.66 -3.69 0.63
CA ALA A 276 3.88 -3.17 1.76
C ALA A 276 2.47 -3.79 1.88
N GLY A 277 1.66 -3.64 0.83
CA GLY A 277 0.29 -4.16 0.67
C GLY A 277 -0.01 -5.57 1.19
N VAL A 278 -0.91 -5.60 2.15
CA VAL A 278 -1.60 -6.76 2.70
C VAL A 278 -3.11 -6.55 2.50
N LEU A 279 -3.79 -7.58 2.00
CA LEU A 279 -5.24 -7.65 1.89
C LEU A 279 -5.79 -8.37 3.11
N ILE A 280 -6.79 -7.76 3.76
CA ILE A 280 -7.59 -8.39 4.81
C ILE A 280 -9.04 -8.37 4.34
N SER A 281 -9.66 -9.54 4.25
CA SER A 281 -11.02 -9.70 3.73
C SER A 281 -11.96 -10.27 4.79
N PRO A 282 -13.28 -10.03 4.68
CA PRO A 282 -14.27 -10.57 5.63
C PRO A 282 -14.53 -12.07 5.46
N ARG A 283 -14.26 -12.61 4.27
CA ARG A 283 -14.51 -14.00 3.86
C ARG A 283 -13.30 -14.51 3.06
N PRO A 284 -13.16 -15.82 2.83
CA PRO A 284 -12.01 -16.36 2.12
C PRO A 284 -11.71 -15.60 0.83
N ILE A 285 -10.45 -15.19 0.64
CA ILE A 285 -10.05 -14.32 -0.48
C ILE A 285 -10.42 -14.95 -1.83
N THR A 286 -10.41 -16.28 -1.90
CA THR A 286 -10.79 -17.07 -3.09
C THR A 286 -12.21 -16.84 -3.58
N GLU A 287 -13.11 -16.32 -2.74
CA GLU A 287 -14.46 -15.91 -3.17
C GLU A 287 -14.47 -14.62 -3.98
N PHE A 288 -13.44 -13.78 -3.83
CA PHE A 288 -13.35 -12.47 -4.46
C PHE A 288 -12.28 -12.40 -5.54
N LEU A 289 -11.11 -12.99 -5.26
CA LEU A 289 -9.90 -12.87 -6.05
C LEU A 289 -9.22 -14.24 -6.20
N PRO A 290 -8.67 -14.55 -7.38
CA PRO A 290 -7.79 -15.70 -7.50
C PRO A 290 -6.46 -15.44 -6.78
N LEU A 291 -5.83 -16.50 -6.33
CA LEU A 291 -4.57 -16.46 -5.58
C LEU A 291 -3.41 -17.05 -6.42
N TYR A 292 -2.22 -16.47 -6.26
CA TYR A 292 -0.97 -16.95 -6.82
C TYR A 292 -0.07 -17.49 -5.71
N LYS A 293 0.43 -18.71 -5.90
CA LYS A 293 1.42 -19.33 -5.02
C LYS A 293 2.77 -19.33 -5.70
N SER A 294 3.76 -18.67 -5.10
CA SER A 294 5.13 -18.63 -5.63
C SER A 294 5.88 -19.93 -5.32
N ASN A 295 7.04 -20.12 -5.95
CA ASN A 295 7.95 -21.24 -5.68
C ASN A 295 8.51 -21.25 -4.24
N LYS A 296 8.33 -20.17 -3.48
CA LYS A 296 8.72 -20.03 -2.07
C LYS A 296 7.56 -20.28 -1.10
N ASP A 297 6.46 -20.87 -1.58
CA ASP A 297 5.20 -21.07 -0.84
C ASP A 297 4.52 -19.77 -0.35
N GLU A 298 4.92 -18.61 -0.89
CA GLU A 298 4.24 -17.34 -0.61
C GLU A 298 2.91 -17.28 -1.37
N ILE A 299 1.83 -16.96 -0.66
CA ILE A 299 0.49 -16.80 -1.23
C ILE A 299 0.21 -15.30 -1.38
N THR A 300 -0.11 -14.91 -2.61
CA THR A 300 -0.45 -13.54 -2.98
C THR A 300 -1.77 -13.49 -3.74
N THR A 301 -2.42 -12.33 -3.81
CA THR A 301 -3.52 -12.09 -4.76
C THR A 301 -3.03 -12.28 -6.20
N MET A 302 -3.89 -12.54 -7.18
CA MET A 302 -3.50 -12.42 -8.59
C MET A 302 -3.72 -11.01 -9.14
N TYR A 303 -4.49 -10.19 -8.43
CA TYR A 303 -4.76 -8.82 -8.83
C TYR A 303 -3.76 -7.89 -8.15
N PRO A 304 -3.14 -6.97 -8.91
CA PRO A 304 -2.27 -5.97 -8.33
C PRO A 304 -3.08 -4.98 -7.47
N MET A 305 -2.38 -4.22 -6.64
CA MET A 305 -2.96 -3.30 -5.65
C MET A 305 -4.08 -2.41 -6.20
N THR A 306 -3.87 -1.80 -7.36
CA THR A 306 -4.85 -0.92 -8.01
C THR A 306 -6.14 -1.64 -8.42
N ASP A 307 -6.06 -2.92 -8.75
CA ASP A 307 -7.23 -3.72 -9.13
C ASP A 307 -7.93 -4.31 -7.91
N VAL A 308 -7.20 -4.63 -6.84
CA VAL A 308 -7.79 -4.96 -5.52
C VAL A 308 -8.62 -3.78 -4.99
N GLU A 309 -8.11 -2.56 -5.10
CA GLU A 309 -8.84 -1.34 -4.73
C GLU A 309 -10.10 -1.13 -5.59
N LYS A 310 -10.03 -1.39 -6.90
CA LYS A 310 -11.20 -1.30 -7.79
C LYS A 310 -12.28 -2.30 -7.43
N MET A 311 -11.91 -3.48 -6.91
CA MET A 311 -12.85 -4.46 -6.36
C MET A 311 -13.47 -4.01 -5.02
N GLY A 312 -12.99 -2.91 -4.45
CA GLY A 312 -13.49 -2.33 -3.20
C GLY A 312 -12.94 -2.98 -1.95
N LEU A 313 -12.00 -3.93 -2.07
CA LEU A 313 -11.46 -4.68 -0.95
C LEU A 313 -10.51 -3.84 -0.08
N LEU A 314 -10.48 -4.15 1.22
CA LEU A 314 -9.63 -3.44 2.18
C LEU A 314 -8.15 -3.82 2.00
N LYS A 315 -7.34 -2.86 1.56
CA LYS A 315 -5.89 -2.95 1.62
C LYS A 315 -5.35 -2.28 2.87
N MET A 316 -4.22 -2.78 3.37
CA MET A 316 -3.39 -2.10 4.36
C MET A 316 -1.94 -2.16 3.92
N ASP A 317 -1.25 -1.03 3.94
CA ASP A 317 0.16 -0.98 3.61
C ASP A 317 0.99 -1.08 4.89
N PHE A 318 1.70 -2.21 5.04
CA PHE A 318 2.66 -2.43 6.13
C PHE A 318 4.05 -2.11 5.61
N LEU A 319 4.49 -0.87 5.78
CA LEU A 319 5.79 -0.43 5.27
C LEU A 319 6.90 -0.88 6.21
N ALA A 320 8.02 -1.29 5.63
CA ALA A 320 9.23 -1.65 6.36
C ALA A 320 10.21 -0.47 6.31
N LEU A 321 10.28 0.31 7.39
CA LEU A 321 11.07 1.53 7.44
C LEU A 321 12.40 1.29 8.16
N THR A 322 13.52 1.41 7.43
CA THR A 322 14.86 1.18 7.99
C THR A 322 15.20 2.15 9.11
N THR A 323 14.72 3.39 9.04
CA THR A 323 14.95 4.41 10.08
C THR A 323 14.39 3.99 11.44
N LEU A 324 13.21 3.35 11.47
CA LEU A 324 12.64 2.85 12.73
C LEU A 324 13.50 1.76 13.35
N THR A 325 14.05 0.86 12.52
CA THR A 325 14.99 -0.16 12.98
C THR A 325 16.26 0.49 13.56
N ILE A 326 16.82 1.50 12.89
CA ILE A 326 18.03 2.20 13.35
C ILE A 326 17.79 2.89 14.70
N ILE A 327 16.65 3.59 14.86
CA ILE A 327 16.29 4.25 16.12
C ILE A 327 16.15 3.22 17.25
N ASP A 328 15.41 2.14 17.01
CA ASP A 328 15.21 1.07 18.00
C ASP A 328 16.53 0.41 18.44
N ASP A 329 17.40 0.07 17.48
CA ASP A 329 18.72 -0.50 17.76
C ASP A 329 19.58 0.49 18.57
N THR A 330 19.52 1.79 18.23
CA THR A 330 20.24 2.85 18.96
C THR A 330 19.77 2.94 20.41
N LEU A 331 18.45 2.95 20.64
CA LEU A 331 17.87 3.01 21.99
C LEU A 331 18.25 1.78 22.83
N LYS A 332 18.24 0.59 22.22
CA LYS A 332 18.67 -0.65 22.87
C LYS A 332 20.14 -0.62 23.25
N MET A 333 21.00 -0.13 22.37
CA MET A 333 22.44 0.03 22.64
C MET A 333 22.69 1.04 23.76
N LEU A 334 22.01 2.19 23.76
CA LEU A 334 22.12 3.18 24.84
C LEU A 334 21.70 2.61 26.19
N LYS A 335 20.61 1.84 26.23
CA LYS A 335 20.16 1.17 27.45
C LYS A 335 21.17 0.11 27.93
N GLN A 336 21.79 -0.63 27.01
CA GLN A 336 22.76 -1.68 27.35
C GLN A 336 24.11 -1.15 27.81
N HIS A 337 24.62 -0.09 27.17
CA HIS A 337 25.97 0.41 27.41
C HIS A 337 26.03 1.56 28.41
N GLU A 338 25.04 2.46 28.37
CA GLU A 338 25.03 3.69 29.17
C GLU A 338 23.94 3.67 30.26
N ASN A 339 23.10 2.63 30.29
CA ASN A 339 21.92 2.54 31.17
C ASN A 339 20.97 3.75 31.04
N ILE A 340 20.95 4.38 29.86
CA ILE A 340 20.08 5.51 29.54
C ILE A 340 18.80 4.97 28.89
N GLY A 341 17.65 5.25 29.51
CA GLY A 341 16.32 4.97 28.94
C GLY A 341 15.71 6.22 28.34
N LEU A 342 15.74 6.34 27.01
CA LEU A 342 15.10 7.44 26.29
C LEU A 342 13.71 7.01 25.80
N ASN A 343 12.72 7.88 26.01
CA ASN A 343 11.39 7.73 25.44
C ASN A 343 11.19 8.75 24.32
N MET A 344 11.13 8.25 23.08
CA MET A 344 10.99 9.06 21.88
C MET A 344 9.69 9.88 21.86
N ASP A 345 8.62 9.38 22.50
CA ASP A 345 7.31 10.04 22.55
C ASP A 345 7.33 11.32 23.40
N THR A 346 8.34 11.48 24.25
CA THR A 346 8.44 12.57 25.22
C THR A 346 9.63 13.50 25.00
N LEU A 347 10.37 13.31 23.91
CA LEU A 347 11.52 14.17 23.59
C LEU A 347 11.06 15.61 23.31
N ALA A 348 11.85 16.56 23.78
CA ALA A 348 11.69 17.97 23.44
C ALA A 348 11.95 18.17 21.94
N LEU A 349 11.15 19.02 21.29
CA LEU A 349 11.24 19.28 19.85
C LEU A 349 12.01 20.57 19.52
N ASP A 350 12.58 21.22 20.54
CA ASP A 350 13.27 22.50 20.52
C ASP A 350 14.72 22.42 21.04
N ASP A 351 15.33 21.22 20.97
CA ASP A 351 16.73 20.97 21.33
C ASP A 351 17.75 21.68 20.41
#